data_AF-A0A226E3M2-F1
#
_entry.id   AF-A0A226E3M2-F1
#
_cell.length_a   1.000
_cell.length_b   1.000
_cell.length_c   1.000
_cell.angle_alpha   90.00
_cell.angle_beta   90.00
_cell.angle_gamma   90.00
#
_symmetry.space_group_name_H-M   'P 1'
#
loop_
_entity.id
_entity.type
_entity.pdbx_description
1 polymer ?
#
loop_
_entity_poly.entity_id
_entity_poly.type
_entity_poly.pdbx_seq_one_letter_code
_entity_poly.pdbx_strand_id
1 'polypeptide(L)'
;MGDSNKWKPIVFTASVIIAFTFILILFVHRSNQRQRLCPNAQDLYYLEALNGSSSGTSDGGAGGEVGTCHREHTTGPCAKNMILYSKPLNESVGVCDCDLTHNERGLVYHEPTGQCYFIFTQGYCSATHWLVPYKDATCAENLCARCEINLCASFPDNGFEWVQLKDGSCAELGLSSHPTCESSEDVIHFAKFKAFASCEKTRGSKKPLNFATGGIGVPPAKCPHGYSRTTLGHCAINFDFD
;
A
#
# COMPACT_ATOMS: atom_id res chain seq x y z
N MET A 1 -59.43 -43.69 18.50
CA MET A 1 -58.02 -43.92 18.14
C MET A 1 -57.68 -42.98 16.99
N GLY A 2 -57.00 -41.87 17.30
CA GLY A 2 -56.66 -40.84 16.31
C GLY A 2 -55.42 -41.24 15.52
N ASP A 3 -55.48 -41.12 14.20
CA ASP A 3 -54.38 -41.35 13.27
C ASP A 3 -53.21 -40.37 13.52
N SER A 4 -52.28 -40.72 14.40
CA SER A 4 -51.13 -39.87 14.75
C SER A 4 -50.02 -39.82 13.69
N ASN A 5 -50.19 -40.49 12.55
CA ASN A 5 -49.14 -40.63 11.53
C ASN A 5 -49.25 -39.67 10.32
N LYS A 6 -50.29 -38.83 10.23
CA LYS A 6 -50.48 -37.90 9.10
C LYS A 6 -49.41 -36.79 8.97
N TRP A 7 -48.64 -36.50 10.02
CA TRP A 7 -47.65 -35.41 10.03
C TRP A 7 -46.31 -35.77 9.39
N LYS A 8 -45.94 -37.06 9.34
CA LYS A 8 -44.64 -37.52 8.82
C LYS A 8 -44.34 -37.08 7.38
N PRO A 9 -45.25 -37.20 6.39
CA PRO A 9 -44.95 -36.77 5.01
C PRO A 9 -44.76 -35.25 4.87
N ILE A 10 -45.40 -34.45 5.73
CA ILE A 10 -45.29 -32.97 5.71
C ILE A 10 -43.90 -32.54 6.20
N VAL A 11 -43.38 -33.18 7.25
CA VAL A 11 -42.05 -32.86 7.79
C VAL A 11 -40.92 -33.27 6.84
N PHE A 12 -41.07 -34.42 6.15
CA PHE A 12 -40.10 -34.86 5.15
C PHE A 12 -40.06 -33.93 3.92
N THR A 13 -41.22 -33.52 3.41
CA THR A 13 -41.30 -32.62 2.26
C THR A 13 -40.71 -31.24 2.56
N ALA A 14 -40.99 -30.67 3.73
CA ALA A 14 -40.39 -29.41 4.16
C ALA A 14 -38.85 -29.50 4.24
N SER A 15 -38.32 -30.58 4.81
CA SER A 15 -36.86 -30.78 4.94
C SER A 15 -36.15 -30.86 3.58
N VAL A 16 -36.75 -31.55 2.59
CA VAL A 16 -36.18 -31.66 1.24
C VAL A 16 -36.18 -30.31 0.52
N ILE A 17 -37.25 -29.51 0.67
CA ILE A 17 -37.33 -28.17 0.07
C ILE A 17 -36.27 -27.24 0.67
N ILE A 18 -36.07 -27.27 2.00
CA ILE A 18 -35.05 -26.46 2.67
C ILE A 18 -33.64 -26.88 2.20
N ALA A 19 -33.36 -28.17 2.09
CA ALA A 19 -32.06 -28.64 1.61
C ALA A 19 -31.81 -28.20 0.15
N PHE A 20 -32.81 -28.31 -0.71
CA PHE A 20 -32.69 -27.93 -2.12
C PHE A 20 -32.49 -26.42 -2.31
N THR A 21 -33.22 -25.61 -1.54
CA THR A 21 -33.05 -24.14 -1.55
C THR A 21 -31.66 -23.73 -1.07
N PHE A 22 -31.13 -24.35 -0.01
CA PHE A 22 -29.73 -24.12 0.42
C PHE A 22 -28.72 -24.49 -0.67
N ILE A 23 -28.89 -25.62 -1.35
CA ILE A 23 -28.01 -26.04 -2.46
C ILE A 23 -28.06 -25.02 -3.60
N LEU A 24 -29.24 -24.54 -3.98
CA LEU A 24 -29.39 -23.52 -5.02
C LEU A 24 -28.73 -22.19 -4.61
N ILE A 25 -28.91 -21.75 -3.36
CA ILE A 25 -28.25 -20.53 -2.85
C ILE A 25 -26.73 -20.69 -2.93
N LEU A 26 -26.19 -21.84 -2.52
CA LEU A 26 -24.75 -22.13 -2.63
C LEU A 26 -24.29 -22.16 -4.09
N PHE A 27 -25.09 -22.71 -5.01
CA PHE A 27 -24.75 -22.78 -6.43
C PHE A 27 -24.78 -21.39 -7.09
N VAL A 28 -25.79 -20.58 -6.78
CA VAL A 28 -25.88 -19.18 -7.24
C VAL A 28 -24.75 -18.35 -6.66
N HIS A 29 -24.46 -18.49 -5.36
CA HIS A 29 -23.33 -17.81 -4.71
C HIS A 29 -21.99 -18.23 -5.36
N ARG A 30 -21.78 -19.53 -5.59
CA ARG A 30 -20.57 -20.06 -6.23
C ARG A 30 -20.45 -19.70 -7.70
N SER A 31 -21.57 -19.59 -8.42
CA SER A 31 -21.62 -19.19 -9.83
C SER A 31 -21.37 -17.69 -10.00
N ASN A 32 -21.95 -16.86 -9.11
CA ASN A 32 -21.76 -15.41 -9.13
C ASN A 32 -20.29 -15.03 -8.80
N GLN A 33 -19.62 -15.86 -8.00
CA GLN A 33 -18.20 -15.72 -7.64
C GLN A 33 -17.21 -16.14 -8.75
N ARG A 34 -17.66 -16.53 -9.96
CA ARG A 34 -16.78 -17.19 -10.96
C ARG A 34 -16.74 -16.57 -12.36
N GLN A 35 -17.10 -15.31 -12.53
CA GLN A 35 -16.62 -14.58 -13.72
C GLN A 35 -15.25 -14.00 -13.42
N ARG A 36 -14.23 -14.87 -13.44
CA ARG A 36 -12.85 -14.41 -13.50
C ARG A 36 -12.68 -13.66 -14.81
N LEU A 37 -12.33 -12.40 -14.71
CA LEU A 37 -12.09 -11.53 -15.85
C LEU A 37 -10.81 -11.93 -16.61
N CYS A 38 -9.86 -12.57 -15.92
CA CYS A 38 -8.60 -13.03 -16.47
C CYS A 38 -8.50 -14.57 -16.56
N PRO A 39 -7.80 -15.11 -17.57
CA PRO A 39 -7.62 -16.55 -17.75
C PRO A 39 -6.78 -17.17 -16.63
N ASN A 40 -5.79 -16.45 -16.11
CA ASN A 40 -4.94 -16.90 -15.01
C ASN A 40 -5.51 -16.48 -13.65
N ALA A 41 -5.38 -17.35 -12.66
CA ALA A 41 -5.90 -17.12 -11.31
C ALA A 41 -5.16 -16.04 -10.51
N GLN A 42 -3.91 -15.74 -10.88
CA GLN A 42 -3.03 -14.76 -10.21
C GLN A 42 -3.05 -13.40 -10.90
N ASP A 43 -3.77 -13.28 -12.01
CA ASP A 43 -3.86 -12.05 -12.79
C ASP A 43 -5.11 -11.28 -12.38
N LEU A 44 -4.93 -9.97 -12.27
CA LEU A 44 -5.96 -9.00 -11.96
C LEU A 44 -6.30 -8.23 -13.23
N TYR A 45 -7.59 -8.05 -13.45
CA TYR A 45 -8.09 -7.24 -14.54
C TYR A 45 -7.96 -5.77 -14.18
N TYR A 46 -7.20 -5.04 -14.98
CA TYR A 46 -6.98 -3.61 -14.81
C TYR A 46 -7.71 -2.84 -15.90
N LEU A 47 -8.60 -1.94 -15.46
CA LEU A 47 -9.23 -0.96 -16.32
C LEU A 47 -8.35 0.27 -16.33
N GLU A 48 -7.83 0.64 -17.50
CA GLU A 48 -7.20 1.94 -17.67
C GLU A 48 -8.27 3.00 -17.41
N ALA A 49 -8.21 3.64 -16.24
CA ALA A 49 -9.07 4.78 -15.96
C ALA A 49 -8.81 5.80 -17.08
N LEU A 50 -9.86 6.19 -17.80
CA LEU A 50 -9.85 7.14 -18.93
C LEU A 50 -9.39 8.57 -18.54
N ASN A 51 -8.62 8.73 -17.47
CA ASN A 51 -8.04 9.98 -17.01
C ASN A 51 -6.71 10.20 -17.72
N GLY A 52 -6.76 10.60 -18.99
CA GLY A 52 -5.54 10.92 -19.73
C GLY A 52 -5.69 11.26 -21.21
N SER A 53 -6.72 12.00 -21.61
CA SER A 53 -6.66 12.87 -22.81
C SER A 53 -6.06 12.24 -24.09
N SER A 54 -6.61 11.13 -24.58
CA SER A 54 -6.46 10.77 -25.99
C SER A 54 -7.70 11.27 -26.73
N SER A 55 -7.51 12.42 -27.39
CA SER A 55 -8.34 12.90 -28.49
C SER A 55 -8.30 11.88 -29.63
N GLY A 56 -9.05 10.79 -29.48
CA GLY A 56 -9.25 9.74 -30.47
C GLY A 56 -10.72 9.72 -30.87
N THR A 57 -10.98 10.22 -32.06
CA THR A 57 -12.24 10.20 -32.82
C THR A 57 -13.26 9.16 -32.37
N SER A 58 -14.38 9.68 -31.89
CA SER A 58 -15.66 9.02 -31.75
C SER A 58 -16.10 8.41 -33.08
N ASP A 59 -15.97 7.09 -33.21
CA ASP A 59 -16.77 6.31 -34.15
C ASP A 59 -17.62 5.34 -33.33
N GLY A 60 -18.94 5.45 -33.50
CA GLY A 60 -19.98 4.92 -32.61
C GLY A 60 -20.18 3.40 -32.64
N GLY A 61 -19.12 2.63 -32.34
CA GLY A 61 -19.24 1.22 -31.96
C GLY A 61 -19.50 1.10 -30.45
N ALA A 62 -20.34 0.15 -30.05
CA ALA A 62 -20.56 -0.23 -28.65
C ALA A 62 -19.25 -0.73 -28.01
N GLY A 63 -18.39 0.22 -27.62
CA GLY A 63 -17.03 -0.01 -27.13
C GLY A 63 -17.05 -0.48 -25.69
N GLY A 64 -16.87 -1.78 -25.49
CA GLY A 64 -16.47 -2.31 -24.20
C GLY A 64 -15.07 -1.80 -23.85
N GLU A 65 -14.89 -1.28 -22.64
CA GLU A 65 -13.59 -0.89 -22.10
C GLU A 65 -12.63 -2.10 -22.20
N VAL A 66 -11.53 -1.95 -22.93
CA VAL A 66 -10.54 -3.02 -23.10
C VAL A 66 -9.59 -2.99 -21.91
N GLY A 67 -9.94 -3.69 -20.83
CA GLY A 67 -9.01 -3.93 -19.73
C GLY A 67 -7.98 -5.02 -20.05
N THR A 68 -6.84 -4.95 -19.36
CA THR A 68 -5.71 -5.88 -19.52
C THR A 68 -5.48 -6.69 -18.24
N CYS A 69 -4.94 -7.90 -18.36
CA CYS A 69 -4.68 -8.80 -17.24
C CYS A 69 -3.21 -8.74 -16.82
N HIS A 70 -2.97 -8.47 -15.54
CA HIS A 70 -1.62 -8.30 -14.99
C HIS A 70 -1.47 -9.04 -13.67
N ARG A 71 -0.28 -9.56 -13.40
CA ARG A 71 -0.01 -10.33 -12.20
C ARG A 71 -0.09 -9.46 -10.94
N GLU A 72 -0.79 -9.94 -9.91
CA GLU A 72 -0.83 -9.29 -8.59
C GLU A 72 0.58 -9.13 -7.98
N HIS A 73 0.78 -8.06 -7.21
CA HIS A 73 2.05 -7.69 -6.57
C HIS A 73 3.21 -7.45 -7.55
N THR A 74 2.88 -7.05 -8.79
CA THR A 74 3.87 -6.58 -9.76
C THR A 74 3.60 -5.14 -10.13
N THR A 75 4.57 -4.46 -10.75
CA THR A 75 4.35 -3.10 -11.27
C THR A 75 3.23 -3.09 -12.30
N GLY A 76 3.17 -4.08 -13.19
CA GLY A 76 2.10 -4.20 -14.19
C GLY A 76 1.87 -2.87 -14.94
N PRO A 77 0.63 -2.34 -14.97
CA PRO A 77 0.31 -1.06 -15.60
C PRO A 77 0.46 0.15 -14.66
N CYS A 78 0.96 -0.04 -13.44
CA CYS A 78 1.04 1.00 -12.43
C CYS A 78 2.22 1.96 -12.67
N ALA A 79 2.10 3.17 -12.13
CA ALA A 79 3.14 4.18 -12.19
C ALA A 79 4.37 3.79 -11.35
N LYS A 80 5.42 4.63 -11.41
CA LYS A 80 6.64 4.42 -10.64
C LYS A 80 6.34 4.34 -9.14
N ASN A 81 7.04 3.44 -8.44
CA ASN A 81 6.88 3.14 -7.01
C ASN A 81 5.49 2.65 -6.61
N MET A 82 4.73 2.11 -7.55
CA MET A 82 3.43 1.49 -7.31
C MET A 82 3.44 0.03 -7.74
N ILE A 83 2.63 -0.78 -7.08
CA ILE A 83 2.34 -2.16 -7.48
C ILE A 83 0.84 -2.41 -7.51
N LEU A 84 0.46 -3.43 -8.27
CA LEU A 84 -0.93 -3.82 -8.48
C LEU A 84 -1.41 -4.72 -7.34
N TYR A 85 -2.50 -4.30 -6.68
CA TYR A 85 -3.18 -5.06 -5.64
C TYR A 85 -4.61 -5.41 -6.05
N SER A 86 -5.15 -6.48 -5.48
CA SER A 86 -6.56 -6.83 -5.62
C SER A 86 -7.48 -5.84 -4.88
N LYS A 87 -8.62 -5.49 -5.47
CA LYS A 87 -9.64 -4.67 -4.76
C LYS A 87 -10.35 -5.51 -3.68
N PRO A 88 -10.59 -4.96 -2.47
CA PRO A 88 -11.26 -5.68 -1.37
C PRO A 88 -12.64 -6.26 -1.68
N LEU A 89 -13.39 -5.57 -2.55
CA LEU A 89 -14.75 -5.95 -2.93
C LEU A 89 -14.78 -6.81 -4.20
N ASN A 90 -13.68 -6.83 -4.96
CA ASN A 90 -13.57 -7.59 -6.18
C ASN A 90 -12.12 -7.99 -6.42
N GLU A 91 -11.76 -9.16 -5.91
CA GLU A 91 -10.39 -9.72 -6.00
C GLU A 91 -9.94 -10.01 -7.43
N SER A 92 -10.85 -9.97 -8.42
CA SER A 92 -10.49 -10.12 -9.83
C SER A 92 -10.10 -8.82 -10.52
N VAL A 93 -10.27 -7.68 -9.84
CA VAL A 93 -9.96 -6.34 -10.37
C VAL A 93 -8.77 -5.76 -9.63
N GLY A 94 -7.80 -5.27 -10.40
CA GLY A 94 -6.59 -4.65 -9.88
C GLY A 94 -6.76 -3.15 -9.58
N VAL A 95 -6.03 -2.67 -8.59
CA VAL A 95 -5.84 -1.26 -8.28
C VAL A 95 -4.36 -1.01 -7.98
N CYS A 96 -3.82 0.08 -8.50
CA CYS A 96 -2.44 0.48 -8.21
C CYS A 96 -2.38 1.19 -6.87
N ASP A 97 -1.43 0.82 -6.04
CA ASP A 97 -1.14 1.50 -4.76
C ASP A 97 0.38 1.54 -4.52
N CYS A 98 0.84 2.33 -3.55
CA CYS A 98 2.26 2.48 -3.24
C CYS A 98 2.89 1.14 -2.83
N ASP A 99 4.11 0.89 -3.31
CA ASP A 99 4.86 -0.32 -2.96
C ASP A 99 5.51 -0.22 -1.57
N LEU A 100 4.68 -0.36 -0.54
CA LEU A 100 5.14 -0.39 0.85
C LEU A 100 5.76 -1.74 1.25
N THR A 101 5.72 -2.73 0.35
CA THR A 101 6.21 -4.09 0.63
C THR A 101 7.70 -4.22 0.35
N HIS A 102 8.15 -3.72 -0.80
CA HIS A 102 9.53 -3.85 -1.26
C HIS A 102 10.40 -2.64 -0.96
N ASN A 103 9.82 -1.53 -0.50
CA ASN A 103 10.56 -0.33 -0.12
C ASN A 103 10.66 -0.20 1.40
N GLU A 104 11.87 0.07 1.89
CA GLU A 104 12.11 0.33 3.31
C GLU A 104 11.76 1.77 3.68
N ARG A 105 11.96 2.70 2.74
CA ARG A 105 11.58 4.10 2.86
C ARG A 105 10.10 4.30 2.56
N GLY A 106 9.44 5.10 3.40
CA GLY A 106 8.02 5.42 3.24
C GLY A 106 7.72 6.09 1.89
N LEU A 107 6.59 5.69 1.31
CA LEU A 107 6.02 6.24 0.09
C LEU A 107 4.70 6.94 0.41
N VAL A 108 4.42 8.02 -0.32
CA VAL A 108 3.20 8.80 -0.21
C VAL A 108 2.55 8.87 -1.59
N TYR A 109 1.28 8.52 -1.67
CA TYR A 109 0.47 8.67 -2.88
C TYR A 109 0.07 10.13 -3.08
N HIS A 110 0.26 10.64 -4.29
CA HIS A 110 -0.16 11.99 -4.67
C HIS A 110 -1.19 11.93 -5.80
N GLU A 111 -2.46 12.12 -5.41
CA GLU A 111 -3.63 12.00 -6.26
C GLU A 111 -3.52 12.80 -7.58
N PRO A 112 -3.10 14.09 -7.60
CA PRO A 112 -3.03 14.85 -8.85
C PRO A 112 -2.11 14.25 -9.91
N THR A 113 -1.07 13.54 -9.49
CA THR A 113 -0.11 12.88 -10.39
C THR A 113 -0.37 11.39 -10.56
N GLY A 114 -1.25 10.82 -9.75
CA GLY A 114 -1.56 9.39 -9.76
C GLY A 114 -0.37 8.47 -9.46
N GLN A 115 0.64 8.93 -8.70
CA GLN A 115 1.86 8.15 -8.42
C GLN A 115 2.36 8.31 -6.97
N CYS A 116 3.30 7.46 -6.58
CA CYS A 116 3.87 7.43 -5.24
C CYS A 116 5.29 7.99 -5.18
N TYR A 117 5.56 8.77 -4.15
CA TYR A 117 6.83 9.46 -3.95
C TYR A 117 7.46 9.13 -2.61
N PHE A 118 8.78 9.04 -2.58
CA PHE A 118 9.52 8.80 -1.36
C PHE A 118 9.51 10.04 -0.46
N ILE A 119 9.29 9.84 0.83
CA ILE A 119 9.43 10.89 1.85
C ILE A 119 10.88 11.38 1.91
N PHE A 120 11.15 12.62 2.28
CA PHE A 120 12.44 13.29 2.22
C PHE A 120 13.09 13.33 0.83
N THR A 121 12.31 13.18 -0.24
CA THR A 121 12.76 13.51 -1.61
C THR A 121 12.00 14.72 -2.12
N GLN A 122 12.44 15.34 -3.22
CA GLN A 122 11.68 16.40 -3.86
C GLN A 122 10.24 15.96 -4.18
N GLY A 123 10.06 14.73 -4.67
CA GLY A 123 8.75 14.20 -5.00
C GLY A 123 7.98 15.08 -5.98
N TYR A 124 6.77 15.48 -5.58
CA TYR A 124 5.92 16.44 -6.31
C TYR A 124 6.08 17.89 -5.83
N CYS A 125 7.01 18.14 -4.90
CA CYS A 125 7.25 19.46 -4.35
C CYS A 125 8.03 20.35 -5.33
N SER A 126 7.94 21.67 -5.11
CA SER A 126 8.75 22.64 -5.84
C SER A 126 10.24 22.40 -5.58
N ALA A 127 11.08 23.00 -6.43
CA ALA A 127 12.51 23.08 -6.15
C ALA A 127 12.74 23.62 -4.72
N THR A 128 13.82 23.16 -4.08
CA THR A 128 14.19 23.42 -2.67
C THR A 128 13.28 22.83 -1.59
N HIS A 129 12.19 22.16 -1.97
CA HIS A 129 11.29 21.52 -1.02
C HIS A 129 11.37 20.00 -1.14
N TRP A 130 10.98 19.32 -0.08
CA TRP A 130 10.87 17.87 -0.02
C TRP A 130 9.58 17.43 0.66
N LEU A 131 9.23 16.17 0.45
CA LEU A 131 8.02 15.57 0.97
C LEU A 131 8.23 15.07 2.39
N VAL A 132 7.66 15.72 3.40
CA VAL A 132 7.83 15.34 4.80
C VAL A 132 6.68 14.47 5.31
N PRO A 133 6.95 13.40 6.09
CA PRO A 133 5.95 12.42 6.55
C PRO A 133 5.12 12.92 7.76
N TYR A 134 4.63 14.17 7.71
CA TYR A 134 3.66 14.66 8.70
C TYR A 134 2.24 14.14 8.39
N LYS A 135 1.25 14.44 9.24
CA LYS A 135 -0.13 13.90 9.18
C LYS A 135 -0.74 13.78 7.78
N ASP A 136 -0.48 14.76 6.90
CA ASP A 136 -1.03 14.81 5.54
C ASP A 136 0.03 14.83 4.44
N ALA A 137 1.27 14.40 4.74
CA ALA A 137 2.43 14.43 3.85
C ALA A 137 2.55 15.73 3.04
N THR A 138 3.27 16.71 3.58
CA THR A 138 3.31 18.06 3.02
C THR A 138 4.66 18.36 2.39
N CYS A 139 4.69 19.35 1.49
CA CYS A 139 5.94 19.91 1.02
C CYS A 139 6.49 20.89 2.07
N ALA A 140 7.69 20.62 2.57
CA ALA A 140 8.41 21.51 3.46
C ALA A 140 9.74 21.91 2.82
N GLU A 141 10.32 23.01 3.29
CA GLU A 141 11.67 23.39 2.88
C GLU A 141 12.66 22.28 3.23
N ASN A 142 13.56 21.96 2.30
CA ASN A 142 14.61 21.00 2.55
C ASN A 142 15.72 21.66 3.38
N LEU A 143 15.59 21.56 4.71
CA LEU A 143 16.57 22.08 5.66
C LEU A 143 17.96 21.45 5.49
N CYS A 144 18.00 20.20 5.00
CA CYS A 144 19.25 19.49 4.75
C CYS A 144 19.92 19.84 3.41
N ALA A 145 19.19 20.52 2.50
CA ALA A 145 19.79 21.09 1.29
C ALA A 145 20.51 22.41 1.55
N ARG A 146 20.17 23.13 2.63
CA ARG A 146 20.69 24.48 2.95
C ARG A 146 21.80 24.45 3.99
N CYS A 147 22.71 23.47 3.94
CA CYS A 147 23.93 23.54 4.74
C CYS A 147 24.89 24.64 4.21
N GLU A 148 24.54 25.91 4.37
CA GLU A 148 25.47 27.03 4.25
C GLU A 148 26.27 27.26 5.55
N ILE A 149 25.98 26.52 6.62
CA ILE A 149 26.68 26.63 7.91
C ILE A 149 27.67 25.47 8.06
N ASN A 150 28.83 25.58 7.41
CA ASN A 150 30.14 24.96 7.76
C ASN A 150 30.23 23.50 8.28
N LEU A 151 29.20 22.65 8.10
CA LEU A 151 29.17 21.26 8.57
C LEU A 151 28.86 20.24 7.47
N CYS A 152 28.39 20.68 6.30
CA CYS A 152 28.25 19.84 5.12
C CYS A 152 29.32 20.34 4.14
N ALA A 153 30.52 19.76 4.22
CA ALA A 153 31.61 20.08 3.31
C ALA A 153 31.12 19.83 1.88
N SER A 154 30.91 20.91 1.12
CA SER A 154 30.75 20.97 -0.33
C SER A 154 30.04 19.76 -0.94
N PHE A 155 28.73 19.83 -1.18
CA PHE A 155 27.99 18.86 -2.01
C PHE A 155 28.79 18.57 -3.29
N PRO A 156 29.47 17.43 -3.38
CA PRO A 156 29.97 17.00 -4.65
C PRO A 156 28.79 16.30 -5.37
N ASP A 157 28.76 16.33 -6.69
CA ASP A 157 27.81 15.60 -7.56
C ASP A 157 27.86 14.05 -7.38
N ASN A 158 28.32 13.58 -6.23
CA ASN A 158 28.67 12.20 -5.91
C ASN A 158 27.44 11.32 -5.58
N GLY A 159 26.21 11.83 -5.72
CA GLY A 159 25.00 11.02 -5.56
C GLY A 159 24.64 10.67 -4.10
N PHE A 160 25.16 11.43 -3.13
CA PHE A 160 24.80 11.24 -1.72
C PHE A 160 23.45 11.90 -1.40
N GLU A 161 22.60 11.17 -0.67
CA GLU A 161 21.27 11.63 -0.29
C GLU A 161 21.22 12.02 1.19
N TRP A 162 20.84 13.27 1.48
CA TRP A 162 20.71 13.79 2.84
C TRP A 162 19.26 13.74 3.32
N VAL A 163 19.08 13.30 4.56
CA VAL A 163 17.76 13.16 5.20
C VAL A 163 17.76 13.77 6.58
N GLN A 164 16.57 14.16 7.04
CA GLN A 164 16.36 14.64 8.40
C GLN A 164 16.16 13.44 9.33
N LEU A 165 16.88 13.45 10.45
CA LEU A 165 16.69 12.53 11.57
C LEU A 165 15.57 13.03 12.49
N LYS A 166 15.12 12.16 13.39
CA LYS A 166 14.02 12.46 14.31
C LYS A 166 14.27 13.67 15.22
N ASP A 167 15.53 13.94 15.57
CA ASP A 167 15.94 15.08 16.39
C ASP A 167 16.03 16.40 15.59
N GLY A 168 15.73 16.36 14.30
CA GLY A 168 15.80 17.50 13.38
C GLY A 168 17.17 17.70 12.73
N SER A 169 18.19 16.95 13.14
CA SER A 169 19.52 16.98 12.51
C SER A 169 19.50 16.37 11.11
N CYS A 170 20.53 16.66 10.32
CA CYS A 170 20.67 16.13 8.96
C CYS A 170 21.80 15.11 8.93
N ALA A 171 21.55 13.99 8.25
CA ALA A 171 22.54 12.95 8.05
C ALA A 171 22.50 12.43 6.60
N GLU A 172 23.64 11.97 6.13
CA GLU A 172 23.79 11.32 4.85
C GLU A 172 23.35 9.85 4.95
N LEU A 173 22.48 9.41 4.04
CA LEU A 173 22.07 8.00 3.95
C LEU A 173 23.26 7.11 3.60
N GLY A 174 23.38 5.99 4.28
CA GLY A 174 24.47 5.03 4.10
C GLY A 174 25.78 5.42 4.77
N LEU A 175 25.86 6.60 5.39
CA LEU A 175 27.05 7.02 6.13
C LEU A 175 27.23 6.16 7.38
N SER A 176 28.41 5.56 7.50
CA SER A 176 28.84 4.86 8.72
C SER A 176 29.53 5.83 9.68
N SER A 177 29.54 5.49 10.98
CA SER A 177 30.21 6.31 12.02
C SER A 177 29.67 7.74 12.19
N HIS A 178 28.38 7.98 11.90
CA HIS A 178 27.75 9.26 12.21
C HIS A 178 27.71 9.50 13.73
N PRO A 179 27.87 10.73 14.25
CA PRO A 179 27.91 11.00 15.70
C PRO A 179 26.68 10.57 16.48
N THR A 180 25.53 10.44 15.82
CA THR A 180 24.28 9.94 16.43
C THR A 180 24.25 8.41 16.54
N CYS A 181 25.18 7.71 15.90
CA CYS A 181 25.26 6.26 15.93
C CYS A 181 26.15 5.80 17.08
N GLU A 182 25.69 4.77 17.80
CA GLU A 182 26.41 4.21 18.95
C GLU A 182 27.64 3.42 18.49
N SER A 183 27.56 2.75 17.34
CA SER A 183 28.65 1.99 16.74
C SER A 183 29.18 2.66 15.46
N SER A 184 30.49 2.55 15.23
CA SER A 184 31.12 2.92 13.95
C SER A 184 30.66 2.07 12.77
N GLU A 185 30.07 0.90 13.04
CA GLU A 185 29.52 -0.02 12.04
C GLU A 185 28.04 0.25 11.69
N ASP A 186 27.35 1.09 12.46
CA ASP A 186 25.97 1.43 12.16
C ASP A 186 25.92 2.39 10.97
N VAL A 187 24.90 2.21 10.13
CA VAL A 187 24.63 3.10 9.00
C VAL A 187 23.28 3.77 9.16
N ILE A 188 23.20 5.03 8.73
CA ILE A 188 21.94 5.75 8.65
C ILE A 188 21.13 5.19 7.48
N HIS A 189 19.98 4.58 7.78
CA HIS A 189 19.05 4.15 6.74
C HIS A 189 17.59 4.19 7.23
N PHE A 190 16.65 4.06 6.29
CA PHE A 190 15.23 3.94 6.63
C PHE A 190 14.91 2.51 7.00
N ALA A 191 14.44 2.28 8.22
CA ALA A 191 13.84 1.01 8.56
C ALA A 191 12.42 0.93 7.98
N LYS A 192 11.98 -0.28 7.62
CA LYS A 192 10.60 -0.50 7.23
C LYS A 192 9.64 -0.02 8.32
N PHE A 193 8.60 0.72 7.93
CA PHE A 193 7.60 1.32 8.81
C PHE A 193 8.11 2.46 9.73
N LYS A 194 9.33 2.97 9.52
CA LYS A 194 9.79 4.19 10.18
C LYS A 194 9.72 5.38 9.22
N ALA A 195 9.19 6.49 9.73
CA ALA A 195 9.12 7.73 8.97
C ALA A 195 10.49 8.37 8.82
N PHE A 196 11.35 8.28 9.83
CA PHE A 196 12.67 8.89 9.86
C PHE A 196 13.76 7.83 9.71
N ALA A 197 14.87 8.21 9.08
CA ALA A 197 16.07 7.39 9.09
C ALA A 197 16.64 7.29 10.51
N SER A 198 17.28 6.17 10.81
CA SER A 198 17.94 5.94 12.09
C SER A 198 19.23 5.15 11.90
N CYS A 199 20.11 5.21 12.89
CA CYS A 199 21.26 4.32 12.95
C CYS A 199 20.79 2.89 13.13
N GLU A 200 21.19 2.02 12.21
CA GLU A 200 20.97 0.60 12.34
C GLU A 200 22.25 -0.16 12.04
N LYS A 201 22.40 -1.27 12.75
CA LYS A 201 23.51 -2.19 12.57
C LYS A 201 23.47 -2.74 11.15
N THR A 202 24.56 -2.56 10.39
CA THR A 202 24.78 -3.32 9.13
C THR A 202 24.94 -4.77 9.51
N ARG A 203 23.83 -5.47 9.66
CA ARG A 203 23.84 -6.88 10.03
C ARG A 203 24.48 -7.65 8.89
N GLY A 204 25.70 -8.15 9.11
CA GLY A 204 26.14 -9.43 8.56
C GLY A 204 25.28 -10.63 9.05
N SER A 205 24.02 -10.40 9.45
CA SER A 205 23.18 -11.32 10.20
C SER A 205 21.81 -11.43 9.54
N LYS A 206 21.67 -12.50 8.75
CA LYS A 206 20.39 -13.13 8.42
C LYS A 206 19.63 -13.45 9.72
N LYS A 207 18.81 -12.54 10.23
CA LYS A 207 17.70 -12.89 11.12
C LYS A 207 16.47 -12.07 10.70
N PRO A 208 15.39 -12.73 10.24
CA PRO A 208 14.16 -12.04 9.87
C PRO A 208 13.56 -11.33 11.09
N LEU A 209 13.21 -10.05 10.92
CA LEU A 209 12.46 -9.27 11.90
C LEU A 209 11.02 -9.79 11.92
N ASN A 210 10.60 -10.40 13.03
CA ASN A 210 9.20 -10.66 13.30
C ASN A 210 8.56 -9.36 13.85
N PHE A 211 7.83 -8.63 13.02
CA PHE A 211 7.10 -7.41 13.40
C PHE A 211 5.74 -7.80 14.04
N ALA A 212 5.44 -7.26 15.22
CA ALA A 212 4.17 -7.43 15.92
C ALA A 212 3.45 -6.08 16.04
N THR A 213 2.27 -5.97 15.43
CA THR A 213 1.37 -4.80 15.42
C THR A 213 0.43 -4.76 16.64
N GLY A 214 0.11 -3.57 17.16
CA GLY A 214 -0.97 -3.36 18.13
C GLY A 214 -1.66 -1.98 17.99
N GLY A 215 -3.00 -1.96 18.00
CA GLY A 215 -3.86 -0.77 17.99
C GLY A 215 -5.14 -0.92 18.81
N ILE A 216 -5.77 0.13 19.39
CA ILE A 216 -7.12 0.11 20.04
C ILE A 216 -8.05 1.36 19.85
N GLY A 217 -8.90 1.32 18.81
CA GLY A 217 -10.33 1.75 18.81
C GLY A 217 -10.75 3.22 18.55
N VAL A 218 -11.57 3.60 17.54
CA VAL A 218 -12.35 2.83 16.52
C VAL A 218 -12.58 3.66 15.22
N PRO A 219 -12.03 3.28 14.05
CA PRO A 219 -12.25 3.82 12.71
C PRO A 219 -12.96 2.72 11.85
N PRO A 220 -13.10 2.76 10.52
CA PRO A 220 -13.94 1.78 9.81
C PRO A 220 -13.59 0.32 10.15
N ALA A 221 -14.56 -0.60 10.08
CA ALA A 221 -14.40 -2.01 10.50
C ALA A 221 -13.23 -2.72 9.77
N LYS A 222 -12.86 -2.23 8.60
CA LYS A 222 -11.59 -2.52 7.90
C LYS A 222 -10.97 -1.20 7.47
N CYS A 223 -9.66 -1.06 7.65
CA CYS A 223 -8.92 0.05 7.06
C CYS A 223 -8.74 -0.16 5.54
N PRO A 224 -8.59 0.91 4.75
CA PRO A 224 -8.17 0.81 3.35
C PRO A 224 -6.87 0.00 3.24
N HIS A 225 -6.60 -0.60 2.07
CA HIS A 225 -5.29 -1.21 1.82
C HIS A 225 -4.17 -0.18 2.06
N GLY A 226 -3.09 -0.62 2.71
CA GLY A 226 -1.97 0.25 3.14
C GLY A 226 -2.08 0.85 4.55
N TYR A 227 -3.20 0.64 5.26
CA TYR A 227 -3.45 1.27 6.57
C TYR A 227 -3.70 0.24 7.67
N SER A 228 -3.13 0.47 8.86
CA SER A 228 -3.34 -0.27 10.10
C SER A 228 -4.21 0.53 11.08
N ARG A 229 -5.04 -0.16 11.86
CA ARG A 229 -5.87 0.46 12.90
C ARG A 229 -4.98 0.80 14.11
N THR A 230 -4.89 2.06 14.51
CA THR A 230 -3.99 2.52 15.59
C THR A 230 -4.49 2.21 17.01
N THR A 231 -3.60 2.39 18.00
CA THR A 231 -3.80 2.78 19.41
C THR A 231 -5.15 3.34 19.84
N LEU A 232 -5.68 4.25 19.02
CA LEU A 232 -6.85 5.09 19.27
C LEU A 232 -7.92 4.86 18.20
N GLY A 233 -7.76 3.73 17.49
CA GLY A 233 -8.49 3.31 16.31
C GLY A 233 -8.76 4.44 15.37
N HIS A 234 -7.70 4.92 14.74
CA HIS A 234 -7.73 5.57 13.44
C HIS A 234 -7.08 4.64 12.41
N CYS A 235 -7.48 4.73 11.15
CA CYS A 235 -6.72 4.04 10.09
C CYS A 235 -5.53 4.93 9.79
N ALA A 236 -4.35 4.51 10.21
CA ALA A 236 -3.10 5.19 9.88
C ALA A 236 -2.22 4.22 9.10
N ILE A 237 -1.42 4.76 8.19
CA ILE A 237 -0.26 4.04 7.70
C ILE A 237 0.59 3.78 8.95
N ASN A 238 0.94 2.53 9.23
CA ASN A 238 1.66 2.21 10.47
C ASN A 238 3.07 2.80 10.34
N PHE A 239 3.24 4.05 10.76
CA PHE A 239 4.55 4.63 11.00
C PHE A 239 4.72 4.70 12.51
N ASP A 240 5.67 3.92 13.03
CA ASP A 240 6.11 4.12 14.39
C ASP A 240 6.84 5.47 14.44
N PHE A 241 6.26 6.41 15.16
CA PHE A 241 6.90 7.67 15.53
C PHE A 241 7.74 7.54 16.81
N ASP A 242 8.01 6.30 17.24
CA ASP A 242 8.82 5.94 18.42
C ASP A 242 10.30 6.27 18.28
#